data_AF-A0A924XS72-F1
#
_entry.id   AF-A0A924XS72-F1
#
_cell.length_a   1.000
_cell.length_b   1.000
_cell.length_c   1.000
_cell.angle_alpha   90.00
_cell.angle_beta   90.00
_cell.angle_gamma   90.00
#
_symmetry.space_group_name_H-M   'P 1'
#
loop_
_entity.id
_entity.type
_entity.pdbx_description
1 polymer ?
#
loop_
_entity_poly.entity_id
_entity_poly.type
_entity_poly.pdbx_seq_one_letter_code
_entity_poly.pdbx_strand_id
1 'polypeptide(L)'
;MEHTFAAADGALLQLARAIHATGYEFVTPTPATIVRVRARPGTAWAHDLRDVFGWSRPFRTGAVLPAIVAAMEEAGVLLPHEDGHRSAVRLSSLDGLLFMHSAFPTDAADAVFFGPDTYRFARAIAAHAPVRPVHRAVDVGCGA
;
A
#
# COMPACT_ATOMS: atom_id res chain seq x y z
N MET A 1 0.16 -23.18 18.35
CA MET A 1 1.07 -22.69 17.30
C MET A 1 0.38 -21.50 16.65
N GLU A 2 0.33 -20.36 17.35
CA GLU A 2 -0.68 -19.30 17.08
C GLU A 2 -0.18 -17.88 17.39
N HIS A 3 1.14 -17.66 17.48
CA HIS A 3 1.69 -16.40 18.00
C HIS A 3 2.55 -15.57 17.02
N THR A 4 2.83 -16.05 15.81
CA THR A 4 3.72 -15.35 14.86
C THR A 4 2.99 -14.35 13.95
N PHE A 5 1.75 -14.63 13.55
CA PHE A 5 0.99 -13.75 12.64
C PHE A 5 0.50 -12.46 13.33
N ALA A 6 0.03 -12.53 14.57
CA ALA A 6 -0.52 -11.36 15.29
C ALA A 6 0.49 -10.23 15.55
N ALA A 7 1.77 -10.56 15.75
CA ALA A 7 2.81 -9.56 15.96
C ALA A 7 3.18 -8.84 14.64
N ALA A 8 3.31 -9.59 13.54
CA ALA A 8 3.56 -9.03 12.21
C ALA A 8 2.39 -8.16 11.74
N ASP A 9 1.15 -8.59 11.97
CA ASP A 9 -0.04 -7.80 11.67
C ASP A 9 -0.07 -6.49 12.49
N GLY A 10 0.36 -6.57 13.75
CA GLY A 10 0.53 -5.39 14.62
C GLY A 10 1.54 -4.39 14.09
N ALA A 11 2.70 -4.85 13.62
CA ALA A 11 3.75 -4.02 13.05
C ALA A 11 3.31 -3.36 11.72
N LEU A 12 2.65 -4.12 10.83
CA LEU A 12 2.07 -3.58 9.59
C LEU A 12 1.03 -2.49 9.88
N LEU A 13 0.17 -2.71 10.88
CA LEU A 13 -0.83 -1.73 11.29
C LEU A 13 -0.20 -0.46 11.88
N GLN A 14 0.88 -0.60 12.66
CA GLN A 14 1.64 0.54 13.16
C GLN A 14 2.29 1.34 12.03
N LEU A 15 2.90 0.66 11.05
CA LEU A 15 3.44 1.30 9.85
C LEU A 15 2.36 2.07 9.09
N ALA A 16 1.21 1.45 8.83
CA ALA A 16 0.10 2.10 8.13
C ALA A 16 -0.43 3.33 8.89
N ARG A 17 -0.54 3.25 10.23
CA ARG A 17 -0.96 4.38 11.08
C ARG A 17 0.07 5.51 11.06
N ALA A 18 1.36 5.19 11.15
CA ALA A 18 2.43 6.18 11.09
C ALA A 18 2.42 6.92 9.76
N ILE A 19 2.23 6.21 8.65
CA ILE A 19 2.15 6.81 7.31
C ILE A 19 0.86 7.62 7.16
N HIS A 20 -0.29 7.11 7.61
CA HIS A 20 -1.54 7.85 7.59
C HIS A 20 -1.45 9.18 8.36
N ALA A 21 -0.78 9.19 9.52
CA ALA A 21 -0.59 10.39 10.33
C ALA A 21 0.20 11.51 9.62
N THR A 22 0.93 11.20 8.55
CA THR A 22 1.63 12.20 7.72
C THR A 22 0.70 12.95 6.75
N GLY A 23 -0.59 12.58 6.67
CA GLY A 23 -1.50 13.05 5.63
C GLY A 23 -1.25 12.40 4.27
N TYR A 24 -0.66 11.20 4.26
CA TYR A 24 -0.38 10.45 3.04
C TYR A 24 -1.68 10.18 2.26
N GLU A 25 -1.67 10.52 0.98
CA GLU A 25 -2.73 10.20 0.04
C GLU A 25 -2.15 9.71 -1.28
N PHE A 26 -2.73 8.63 -1.82
CA PHE A 26 -2.38 8.11 -3.12
C PHE A 26 -3.51 7.30 -3.75
N VAL A 27 -3.96 7.73 -4.93
CA VAL A 27 -4.90 6.98 -5.75
C VAL A 27 -4.12 6.10 -6.73
N THR A 28 -4.23 4.78 -6.58
CA THR A 28 -3.55 3.81 -7.44
C THR A 28 -4.13 3.82 -8.86
N PRO A 29 -3.30 4.13 -9.88
CA PRO A 29 -3.72 4.10 -11.27
C PRO A 29 -3.58 2.68 -11.86
N THR A 30 -3.83 2.54 -13.17
CA THR A 30 -3.65 1.25 -13.86
C THR A 30 -2.17 0.81 -13.88
N PRO A 31 -1.87 -0.50 -13.94
CA PRO A 31 -0.52 -1.01 -14.14
C PRO A 31 0.22 -0.36 -15.32
N ALA A 32 -0.46 -0.15 -16.45
CA ALA A 32 0.11 0.53 -17.63
C ALA A 32 0.54 1.97 -17.32
N THR A 33 -0.22 2.68 -16.48
CA THR A 33 0.15 4.03 -16.02
C THR A 33 1.37 3.97 -15.11
N ILE A 34 1.43 3.01 -14.19
CA ILE A 34 2.58 2.81 -13.30
C ILE A 34 3.85 2.56 -14.13
N VAL A 35 3.80 1.65 -15.11
CA VAL A 35 4.93 1.38 -16.03
C VAL A 35 5.38 2.66 -16.72
N ARG A 36 4.44 3.41 -17.32
CA ARG A 36 4.76 4.64 -18.06
C ARG A 36 5.34 5.74 -17.18
N VAL A 37 4.86 5.88 -15.94
CA VAL A 37 5.34 6.91 -15.00
C VAL A 37 6.72 6.54 -14.45
N ARG A 38 6.95 5.27 -14.11
CA ARG A 38 8.25 4.79 -13.60
C ARG A 38 9.37 4.86 -14.65
N ALA A 39 9.03 4.80 -15.94
CA ALA A 39 9.99 4.90 -17.04
C ALA A 39 10.43 6.34 -17.37
N ARG A 40 9.95 7.36 -16.65
CA ARG A 40 10.30 8.76 -16.94
C ARG A 40 11.73 9.08 -16.46
N PRO A 41 12.44 10.00 -17.13
CA PRO A 41 13.72 10.49 -16.62
C PRO A 41 13.54 11.10 -15.21
N GLY A 42 14.47 10.80 -14.30
CA GLY A 42 14.45 11.32 -12.93
C GLY A 42 13.53 10.58 -11.95
N THR A 43 12.84 9.51 -12.36
CA THR A 43 11.93 8.75 -11.48
C THR A 43 12.50 7.45 -10.94
N ALA A 44 13.82 7.28 -11.00
CA ALA A 44 14.49 6.05 -10.55
C ALA A 44 14.45 5.88 -9.02
N TRP A 45 14.62 6.99 -8.29
CA TRP A 45 14.65 7.01 -6.83
C TRP A 45 13.46 7.78 -6.27
N ALA A 46 12.99 7.38 -5.09
CA ALA A 46 11.95 8.08 -4.36
C ALA A 46 12.50 9.32 -3.64
N HIS A 47 11.67 10.36 -3.58
CA HIS A 47 11.97 11.59 -2.84
C HIS A 47 11.01 11.82 -1.67
N ASP A 48 9.92 11.07 -1.61
CA ASP A 48 8.88 11.18 -0.60
C ASP A 48 8.16 9.83 -0.39
N LEU A 49 7.22 9.82 0.57
CA LEU A 49 6.41 8.63 0.87
C LEU A 49 5.55 8.20 -0.33
N ARG A 50 5.10 9.13 -1.17
CA ARG A 50 4.25 8.85 -2.33
C ARG A 50 5.00 8.09 -3.40
N ASP A 51 6.26 8.42 -3.61
CA ASP A 51 7.15 7.70 -4.50
C ASP A 51 7.44 6.27 -3.98
N VAL A 52 7.66 6.11 -2.67
CA VAL A 52 7.91 4.80 -2.05
C VAL A 52 6.67 3.91 -2.10
N PHE A 53 5.59 4.34 -1.44
CA PHE A 53 4.40 3.51 -1.21
C PHE A 53 3.35 3.60 -2.32
N GLY A 54 3.35 4.67 -3.12
CA GLY A 54 2.42 4.83 -4.23
C GLY A 54 2.99 4.27 -5.53
N TRP A 55 4.21 4.69 -5.88
CA TRP A 55 4.86 4.35 -7.15
C TRP A 55 5.86 3.18 -7.08
N SER A 56 6.05 2.56 -5.93
CA SER A 56 7.02 1.46 -5.71
C SER A 56 8.41 1.81 -6.22
N ARG A 57 8.88 3.01 -5.89
CA ARG A 57 10.26 3.40 -6.18
C ARG A 57 11.18 2.97 -5.05
N PRO A 58 12.40 2.49 -5.37
CA PRO A 58 13.43 2.33 -4.36
C PRO A 58 13.83 3.70 -3.82
N PHE A 59 14.40 3.72 -2.61
CA PHE A 59 14.78 4.93 -1.92
C PHE A 59 16.12 4.76 -1.21
N ARG A 60 16.85 5.87 -1.08
CA ARG A 60 18.10 5.94 -0.33
C ARG A 60 17.84 6.49 1.08
N THR A 61 18.82 6.33 1.96
CA THR A 61 18.81 6.95 3.28
C THR A 61 18.49 8.45 3.18
N GLY A 62 17.56 8.92 4.02
CA GLY A 62 17.13 10.32 4.06
C GLY A 62 15.92 10.67 3.19
N ALA A 63 15.49 9.80 2.26
CA ALA A 63 14.28 10.01 1.47
C ALA A 63 12.98 9.87 2.28
N VAL A 64 13.03 9.09 3.37
CA VAL A 64 11.93 8.88 4.32
C VAL A 64 12.44 9.06 5.74
N LEU A 65 11.54 9.41 6.66
CA LEU A 65 11.89 9.60 8.07
C LEU A 65 12.45 8.30 8.67
N PRO A 66 13.51 8.35 9.50
CA PRO A 66 14.09 7.16 10.12
C PRO A 66 13.08 6.28 10.89
N ALA A 67 12.09 6.90 11.53
CA ALA A 67 11.01 6.19 12.22
C ALA A 67 10.15 5.33 11.26
N ILE A 68 9.94 5.78 10.02
CA ILE A 68 9.23 4.98 9.01
C ILE A 68 10.10 3.83 8.53
N VAL A 69 11.40 4.04 8.34
CA VAL A 69 12.34 2.95 7.99
C VAL A 69 12.33 1.87 9.06
N ALA A 70 12.46 2.24 10.34
CA ALA A 70 12.41 1.31 11.46
C ALA A 70 11.08 0.54 11.52
N ALA A 71 9.94 1.22 11.29
CA ALA A 71 8.64 0.57 11.23
C ALA A 71 8.51 -0.40 10.03
N MET A 72 9.15 -0.11 8.89
CA MET A 72 9.21 -1.04 7.76
C MET A 72 10.06 -2.27 8.06
N GLU A 73 11.16 -2.12 8.77
CA GLU A 73 12.02 -3.23 9.23
C GLU A 73 11.27 -4.14 10.21
N GLU A 74 10.63 -3.55 11.21
CA GLU A 74 9.82 -4.27 12.21
C GLU A 74 8.66 -5.02 11.54
N ALA A 75 8.01 -4.39 10.56
CA ALA A 75 6.96 -5.02 9.78
C ALA A 75 7.46 -6.04 8.73
N GLY A 76 8.78 -6.20 8.56
CA GLY A 76 9.36 -7.13 7.59
C GLY A 76 9.14 -6.76 6.13
N VAL A 77 8.83 -5.50 5.82
CA VAL A 77 8.53 -5.00 4.46
C VAL A 77 9.63 -4.12 3.87
N LEU A 78 10.72 -3.86 4.60
CA LEU A 78 11.90 -3.22 4.06
C LEU A 78 12.79 -4.26 3.35
N LEU A 79 12.93 -4.13 2.04
CA LEU A 79 13.77 -5.01 1.23
C LEU A 79 15.03 -4.27 0.76
N PRO A 80 16.20 -4.93 0.71
CA PRO A 80 17.39 -4.34 0.12
C PRO A 80 17.21 -4.09 -1.39
N HIS A 81 17.80 -3.01 -1.90
CA HIS A 81 17.81 -2.69 -3.33
C HIS A 81 19.03 -1.83 -3.70
N GLU A 82 20.04 -2.44 -4.32
CA GLU A 82 21.28 -1.77 -4.74
C GLU A 82 21.84 -0.86 -3.63
N ASP A 83 21.95 0.46 -3.87
CA ASP A 83 22.44 1.48 -2.94
C ASP A 83 21.38 1.95 -1.92
N GLY A 84 20.34 1.18 -1.68
CA GLY A 84 19.24 1.57 -0.80
C GLY A 84 18.26 0.45 -0.52
N HIS A 85 16.99 0.82 -0.43
CA HIS A 85 15.91 -0.07 -0.05
C HIS A 85 14.69 0.09 -0.96
N ARG A 86 13.78 -0.87 -0.90
CA ARG A 86 12.44 -0.79 -1.51
C ARG A 86 11.42 -1.37 -0.54
N SER A 87 10.17 -0.92 -0.65
CA SER A 87 9.07 -1.52 0.11
C SER A 87 8.52 -2.77 -0.59
N ALA A 88 8.20 -3.80 0.19
CA ALA A 88 7.44 -4.97 -0.26
C ALA A 88 5.94 -4.66 -0.45
N VAL A 89 5.47 -3.52 0.06
CA VAL A 89 4.05 -3.13 0.05
C VAL A 89 3.86 -1.75 -0.59
N ARG A 90 2.62 -1.47 -0.96
CA ARG A 90 2.09 -0.18 -1.39
C ARG A 90 0.94 0.22 -0.48
N LEU A 91 0.66 1.52 -0.48
CA LEU A 91 -0.47 2.09 0.27
C LEU A 91 -1.31 2.95 -0.67
N SER A 92 -2.62 2.68 -0.68
CA SER A 92 -3.61 3.42 -1.45
C SER A 92 -4.66 4.03 -0.54
N SER A 93 -5.08 5.26 -0.83
CA SER A 93 -6.13 5.96 -0.08
C SER A 93 -7.48 5.86 -0.78
N LEU A 94 -8.53 5.55 -0.03
CA LEU A 94 -9.92 5.54 -0.50
C LEU A 94 -10.82 6.02 0.65
N ASP A 95 -11.59 7.08 0.41
CA ASP A 95 -12.54 7.66 1.38
C ASP A 95 -11.95 7.91 2.78
N GLY A 96 -10.72 8.43 2.82
CA GLY A 96 -9.98 8.72 4.06
C GLY A 96 -9.39 7.50 4.76
N LEU A 97 -9.61 6.29 4.24
CA LEU A 97 -8.97 5.06 4.71
C LEU A 97 -7.70 4.77 3.91
N LEU A 98 -6.77 4.04 4.53
CA LEU A 98 -5.52 3.61 3.93
C LEU A 98 -5.49 2.09 3.81
N PHE A 99 -5.29 1.60 2.59
CA PHE A 99 -5.27 0.19 2.24
C PHE A 99 -3.86 -0.24 1.86
N MET A 100 -3.35 -1.27 2.54
CA MET A 100 -2.05 -1.86 2.28
C MET A 100 -2.20 -3.03 1.30
N HIS A 101 -1.34 -3.09 0.29
CA HIS A 101 -1.39 -4.13 -0.73
C HIS A 101 0.01 -4.41 -1.29
N SER A 102 0.16 -5.43 -2.12
CA SER A 102 1.47 -5.84 -2.63
C SER A 102 2.12 -4.76 -3.52
N ALA A 103 3.46 -4.71 -3.48
CA ALA A 103 4.23 -3.83 -4.33
C ALA A 103 4.05 -4.09 -5.83
N PHE A 104 4.43 -3.11 -6.65
CA PHE A 104 4.50 -3.25 -8.10
C PHE A 104 5.92 -3.71 -8.52
N PRO A 105 6.08 -4.63 -9.49
CA PRO A 105 5.04 -5.39 -10.18
C PRO A 105 4.35 -6.39 -9.23
N THR A 106 3.07 -6.63 -9.47
CA THR A 106 2.21 -7.46 -8.62
C THR A 106 2.08 -8.85 -9.26
N ASP A 107 3.18 -9.58 -9.29
CA ASP A 107 3.35 -10.85 -10.03
C ASP A 107 3.37 -12.10 -9.15
N ALA A 108 3.53 -11.94 -7.84
CA ALA A 108 3.49 -13.04 -6.89
C ALA A 108 2.10 -13.70 -6.85
N ALA A 109 2.07 -15.03 -6.66
CA ALA A 109 0.84 -15.81 -6.67
C ALA A 109 -0.11 -15.45 -5.49
N ASP A 110 0.48 -14.98 -4.39
CA ASP A 110 -0.19 -14.52 -3.18
C ASP A 110 -0.32 -12.99 -3.12
N ALA A 111 -0.14 -12.29 -4.25
CA ALA A 111 -0.18 -10.85 -4.27
C ALA A 111 -1.60 -10.32 -3.98
N VAL A 112 -1.66 -9.29 -3.14
CA VAL A 112 -2.88 -8.57 -2.81
C VAL A 112 -3.01 -7.36 -3.74
N PHE A 113 -4.17 -7.24 -4.39
CA PHE A 113 -4.42 -6.21 -5.39
C PHE A 113 -5.24 -5.05 -4.85
N PHE A 114 -4.85 -3.84 -5.23
CA PHE A 114 -5.65 -2.63 -5.08
C PHE A 114 -5.46 -1.77 -6.33
N GLY A 115 -6.56 -1.31 -6.93
CA GLY A 115 -6.45 -0.54 -8.17
C GLY A 115 -7.77 0.06 -8.63
N PRO A 116 -7.83 0.58 -9.87
CA PRO A 116 -9.00 1.26 -10.43
C PRO A 116 -10.33 0.52 -10.23
N ASP A 117 -10.32 -0.81 -10.27
CA ASP A 117 -11.52 -1.62 -10.07
C ASP A 117 -11.98 -1.65 -8.62
N THR A 118 -11.08 -1.61 -7.64
CA THR A 118 -11.42 -1.43 -6.21
C THR A 118 -12.18 -0.12 -6.00
N TYR A 119 -11.72 0.99 -6.59
CA TYR A 119 -12.42 2.28 -6.49
C TYR A 119 -13.80 2.23 -7.15
N ARG A 120 -13.93 1.58 -8.31
CA ARG A 120 -15.22 1.39 -8.99
C ARG A 120 -16.16 0.53 -8.16
N PHE A 121 -15.65 -0.53 -7.55
CA PHE A 121 -16.42 -1.43 -6.72
C PHE A 121 -16.91 -0.75 -5.44
N ALA A 122 -16.04 -0.03 -4.73
CA ALA A 122 -16.42 0.75 -3.55
C ALA A 122 -17.51 1.78 -3.87
N ARG A 123 -17.38 2.49 -5.01
CA ARG A 123 -18.42 3.41 -5.48
C ARG A 123 -19.73 2.70 -5.82
N ALA A 124 -19.67 1.52 -6.43
CA ALA A 124 -20.86 0.73 -6.74
C ALA A 124 -21.56 0.25 -5.46
N ILE A 125 -20.80 -0.20 -4.46
CA ILE A 125 -21.33 -0.54 -3.13
C ILE A 125 -22.01 0.67 -2.52
N ALA A 126 -21.34 1.82 -2.44
CA ALA A 126 -21.92 3.03 -1.85
C ALA A 126 -23.20 3.48 -2.57
N ALA A 127 -23.26 3.34 -3.89
CA ALA A 127 -24.44 3.71 -4.68
C ALA A 127 -25.63 2.74 -4.53
N HIS A 128 -25.37 1.47 -4.22
CA HIS A 128 -26.41 0.42 -4.15
C HIS A 128 -26.58 -0.17 -2.75
N ALA A 129 -25.90 0.38 -1.75
CA ALA A 129 -25.99 -0.07 -0.38
C ALA A 129 -27.46 0.04 0.10
N PRO A 130 -27.96 -0.99 0.82
CA PRO A 130 -29.31 -0.94 1.32
C PRO A 130 -29.46 0.21 2.32
N VAL A 131 -30.59 0.92 2.24
CA VAL A 131 -30.95 1.97 3.21
C VAL A 131 -31.23 1.38 4.59
N ARG A 132 -31.59 0.09 4.66
CA ARG A 132 -31.82 -0.64 5.90
C ARG A 132 -30.50 -1.13 6.53
N PRO A 133 -30.43 -1.27 7.86
CA PRO A 133 -29.25 -1.80 8.54
C PRO A 133 -28.83 -3.17 8.00
N VAL A 134 -27.55 -3.32 7.70
CA VAL A 134 -26.93 -4.61 7.36
C VAL A 134 -26.43 -5.24 8.66
N HIS A 135 -27.06 -6.34 9.08
CA HIS A 135 -26.63 -7.05 10.30
C HIS A 135 -25.44 -7.97 10.06
N ARG A 136 -25.31 -8.52 8.85
CA ARG A 136 -24.21 -9.39 8.44
C ARG A 136 -23.93 -9.17 6.96
N ALA A 137 -22.67 -9.03 6.63
CA ALA A 137 -22.16 -9.02 5.27
C ALA A 137 -20.97 -9.97 5.19
N VAL A 138 -20.76 -10.54 4.01
CA VAL A 138 -19.57 -11.33 3.69
C VAL A 138 -18.97 -10.69 2.44
N ASP A 139 -17.68 -10.38 2.51
CA ASP A 139 -16.89 -9.97 1.36
C ASP A 139 -16.11 -11.18 0.85
N VAL A 140 -16.31 -11.52 -0.42
CA VAL A 140 -15.74 -12.73 -1.03
C VAL A 140 -14.67 -12.30 -2.01
N GLY A 141 -13.42 -12.72 -1.77
CA GLY A 141 -12.28 -12.23 -2.54
C GLY A 141 -11.94 -10.78 -2.21
N CYS A 142 -12.03 -10.42 -0.92
CA CYS A 142 -11.90 -9.05 -0.42
C CYS A 142 -10.58 -8.36 -0.78
N GLY A 143 -9.50 -9.12 -1.03
CA GLY A 143 -8.22 -8.52 -1.40
C GLY A 143 -7.68 -7.62 -0.28
N ALA A 144 -7.42 -6.35 -0.63
CA ALA A 144 -6.86 -5.33 0.26
C ALA A 144 -7.94 -4.53 1.01
#